data_AF-A0A2M7V5P3-F1
#
_entry.id   AF-A0A2M7V5P3-F1
#
_cell.length_a   1.000
_cell.length_b   1.000
_cell.length_c   1.000
_cell.angle_alpha   90.00
_cell.angle_beta   90.00
_cell.angle_gamma   90.00
#
_symmetry.space_group_name_H-M   'P 1'
#
loop_
_entity.id
_entity.type
_entity.pdbx_description
1 polymer ?
#
loop_
_entity_poly.entity_id
_entity_poly.type
_entity_poly.pdbx_seq_one_letter_code
_entity_poly.pdbx_strand_id
1 'polypeptide(L)'
;MQDLQEIFNRVQENKKKLKDLKDAYREALKGSESYIEAEESLKTLREKKKSIETDLKSQFSNEFIQMDDIKIDLASDQEMINDIAMTMVMKGETVSVNDKYENEYEPLFTVKFKKVS
;
A
#
# COMPACT_ATOMS: atom_id res chain seq x y z
N MET A 1 18.48 -46.13 -9.95
CA MET A 1 17.90 -45.06 -9.12
C MET A 1 19.02 -44.08 -8.83
N GLN A 2 18.87 -42.79 -9.12
CA GLN A 2 19.90 -41.80 -8.74
C GLN A 2 19.93 -41.68 -7.22
N ASP A 3 21.12 -41.78 -6.64
CA ASP A 3 21.31 -41.67 -5.19
C ASP A 3 20.96 -40.24 -4.74
N LEU A 4 20.30 -40.09 -3.60
CA LEU A 4 19.83 -38.80 -3.09
C LEU A 4 20.99 -37.81 -2.92
N GLN A 5 22.18 -38.34 -2.58
CA GLN A 5 23.43 -37.61 -2.46
C GLN A 5 23.88 -36.98 -3.80
N GLU A 6 23.76 -37.71 -4.91
CA GLU A 6 24.13 -37.21 -6.25
C GLU A 6 23.21 -36.07 -6.70
N ILE A 7 21.91 -36.18 -6.40
CA ILE A 7 20.94 -35.13 -6.71
C ILE A 7 21.22 -33.89 -5.86
N PHE A 8 21.52 -34.05 -4.57
CA PHE A 8 21.89 -32.95 -3.69
C PHE A 8 23.15 -32.22 -4.17
N ASN A 9 24.20 -32.96 -4.54
CA ASN A 9 25.44 -32.40 -5.06
C ASN A 9 25.20 -31.63 -6.37
N ARG A 10 24.40 -32.20 -7.29
CA ARG A 10 24.01 -31.52 -8.54
C ARG A 10 23.25 -30.22 -8.28
N VAL A 11 22.37 -30.19 -7.28
CA VAL A 11 21.63 -28.97 -6.89
C VAL A 11 22.59 -27.90 -6.35
N GLN A 12 23.56 -28.28 -5.52
CA GLN A 12 24.54 -27.32 -4.98
C GLN A 12 25.44 -26.75 -6.08
N GLU A 13 25.92 -27.59 -7.00
CA GLU A 13 26.70 -27.14 -8.14
C GLU A 13 25.92 -26.20 -9.05
N ASN A 14 24.65 -26.52 -9.34
CA ASN A 14 23.81 -25.67 -10.17
C ASN A 14 23.49 -24.33 -9.48
N LYS A 15 23.32 -24.31 -8.15
CA LYS A 15 23.19 -23.06 -7.38
C LYS A 15 24.43 -22.20 -7.47
N LYS A 16 25.62 -22.81 -7.38
CA LYS A 16 26.89 -22.10 -7.52
C LYS A 16 27.03 -21.51 -8.92
N LYS A 17 26.82 -22.32 -9.98
CA LYS A 17 26.83 -21.85 -11.38
C LYS A 17 25.84 -20.72 -11.63
N LEU A 18 24.64 -20.81 -11.06
CA LEU A 18 23.63 -19.74 -11.17
C LEU A 18 24.10 -18.45 -10.50
N LYS A 19 24.75 -18.56 -9.33
CA LYS A 19 25.30 -17.40 -8.62
C LYS A 19 26.41 -16.76 -9.45
N ASP A 20 27.35 -17.56 -9.94
CA ASP A 20 28.49 -17.08 -10.74
C ASP A 20 28.01 -16.37 -12.03
N LEU A 21 27.00 -16.92 -12.71
CA LEU A 21 26.38 -16.26 -13.88
C LEU A 21 25.70 -14.93 -13.53
N LYS A 22 25.00 -14.86 -12.40
CA LYS A 22 24.37 -13.62 -11.94
C LYS A 22 25.41 -12.56 -11.57
N ASP A 23 26.50 -12.96 -10.96
CA ASP A 23 27.57 -12.05 -10.55
C ASP A 23 28.34 -11.53 -11.78
N ALA A 24 28.66 -12.40 -12.75
CA ALA A 24 29.24 -11.99 -14.03
C ALA A 24 28.33 -11.02 -14.81
N TYR A 25 27.01 -11.26 -14.83
CA TYR A 25 26.06 -10.34 -15.45
C TYR A 25 26.04 -8.98 -14.74
N ARG A 26 26.07 -8.95 -13.40
CA ARG A 26 26.15 -7.70 -12.64
C ARG A 26 27.45 -6.95 -12.89
N GLU A 27 28.57 -7.65 -13.01
CA GLU A 27 29.85 -7.03 -13.36
C GLU A 27 29.82 -6.44 -14.78
N ALA A 28 29.24 -7.16 -15.75
CA ALA A 28 29.07 -6.66 -17.11
C ALA A 28 28.18 -5.40 -17.15
N LEU A 29 27.10 -5.35 -16.37
CA LEU A 29 26.28 -4.15 -16.22
C LEU A 29 27.08 -2.98 -15.64
N LYS A 30 27.89 -3.23 -14.59
CA LYS A 30 28.74 -2.19 -13.99
C LYS A 30 29.87 -1.71 -14.92
N GLY A 31 30.31 -2.54 -15.85
CA GLY A 31 31.34 -2.18 -16.84
C GLY A 31 30.78 -1.50 -18.09
N SER A 32 29.45 -1.48 -18.28
CA SER A 32 28.82 -0.82 -19.42
C SER A 32 28.61 0.66 -19.14
N GLU A 33 29.32 1.51 -19.89
CA GLU A 33 29.22 2.97 -19.81
C GLU A 33 27.77 3.45 -20.03
N SER A 34 27.08 2.90 -21.04
CA SER A 34 25.67 3.23 -21.30
C SER A 34 24.73 2.85 -20.15
N TYR A 35 25.02 1.77 -19.41
CA TYR A 35 24.23 1.40 -18.23
C TYR A 35 24.49 2.35 -17.06
N ILE A 36 25.75 2.77 -16.85
CA ILE A 36 26.12 3.75 -15.82
C ILE A 36 25.42 5.10 -16.11
N GLU A 37 25.50 5.59 -17.35
CA GLU A 37 24.83 6.83 -17.78
C GLU A 37 23.31 6.75 -17.61
N ALA A 38 22.71 5.60 -17.94
CA ALA A 38 21.29 5.35 -17.71
C ALA A 38 20.95 5.37 -16.21
N GLU A 39 21.79 4.80 -15.34
CA GLU A 39 21.57 4.81 -13.89
C GLU A 39 21.72 6.22 -13.30
N GLU A 40 22.69 7.00 -13.75
CA GLU A 40 22.90 8.39 -13.33
C GLU A 40 21.76 9.31 -13.79
N SER A 41 21.36 9.22 -15.05
CA SER A 41 20.20 9.97 -15.56
C SER A 41 18.93 9.61 -14.79
N LEU A 42 18.75 8.35 -14.43
CA LEU A 42 17.62 7.91 -13.60
C LEU A 42 17.69 8.50 -12.17
N LYS A 43 18.87 8.55 -11.54
CA LYS A 43 19.06 9.22 -10.24
C LYS A 43 18.67 10.69 -10.31
N THR A 44 19.19 11.43 -11.31
CA THR A 44 18.85 12.85 -11.47
C THR A 44 17.36 13.07 -11.74
N LEU A 45 16.72 12.20 -12.53
CA LEU A 45 15.27 12.26 -12.78
C LEU A 45 14.46 11.97 -11.51
N ARG A 46 14.89 11.01 -10.68
CA ARG A 46 14.24 10.73 -9.39
C ARG A 46 14.36 11.89 -8.42
N GLU A 47 15.53 12.53 -8.35
CA GLU A 47 15.74 13.72 -7.52
C GLU A 47 14.88 14.90 -8.00
N LYS A 48 14.83 15.15 -9.32
CA LYS A 48 13.94 16.15 -9.90
C LYS A 48 12.48 15.87 -9.60
N LYS A 49 12.03 14.62 -9.79
CA LYS A 49 10.67 14.19 -9.45
C LYS A 49 10.37 14.46 -7.96
N LYS A 50 11.28 14.06 -7.07
CA LYS A 50 11.11 14.26 -5.62
C LYS A 50 11.06 15.74 -5.24
N SER A 51 11.87 16.58 -5.87
CA SER A 51 11.82 18.05 -5.68
C SER A 51 10.43 18.56 -6.07
N ILE A 52 9.96 18.24 -7.28
CA ILE A 52 8.65 18.67 -7.78
C ILE A 52 7.53 18.20 -6.86
N GLU A 53 7.54 16.93 -6.42
CA GLU A 53 6.54 16.40 -5.48
C GLU A 53 6.58 17.12 -4.13
N THR A 54 7.77 17.49 -3.65
CA THR A 54 7.93 18.22 -2.38
C THR A 54 7.45 19.67 -2.51
N ASP A 55 7.79 20.32 -3.62
CA ASP A 55 7.38 21.68 -3.94
C ASP A 55 5.86 21.74 -4.08
N LEU A 56 5.26 20.81 -4.84
CA LEU A 56 3.81 20.69 -4.95
C LEU A 56 3.18 20.40 -3.59
N LYS A 57 3.72 19.46 -2.81
CA LYS A 57 3.19 19.17 -1.47
C LYS A 57 3.21 20.41 -0.56
N SER A 58 4.22 21.27 -0.69
CA SER A 58 4.27 22.55 0.04
C SER A 58 3.21 23.54 -0.44
N GLN A 59 2.99 23.62 -1.76
CA GLN A 59 1.98 24.49 -2.38
C GLN A 59 0.55 24.06 -2.00
N PHE A 60 0.32 22.76 -1.91
CA PHE A 60 -0.96 22.15 -1.53
C PHE A 60 -1.13 21.97 -0.02
N SER A 61 -0.28 22.60 0.81
CA SER A 61 -0.29 22.39 2.27
C SER A 61 -1.64 22.72 2.91
N ASN A 62 -2.35 23.74 2.41
CA ASN A 62 -3.68 24.09 2.88
C ASN A 62 -4.73 23.04 2.47
N GLU A 63 -4.67 22.52 1.25
CA GLU A 63 -5.54 21.47 0.75
C GLU A 63 -5.31 20.14 1.50
N PHE A 64 -4.06 19.86 1.91
CA PHE A 64 -3.76 18.73 2.78
C PHE A 64 -4.39 18.88 4.16
N ILE A 65 -4.33 20.09 4.75
CA ILE A 65 -4.99 20.39 6.02
C ILE A 65 -6.51 20.22 5.87
N GLN A 66 -7.12 20.81 4.83
CA GLN A 66 -8.55 20.65 4.56
C GLN A 66 -8.94 19.19 4.34
N MET A 67 -8.11 18.41 3.65
CA MET A 67 -8.35 16.99 3.45
C MET A 67 -8.30 16.22 4.78
N ASP A 68 -7.38 16.56 5.66
CA ASP A 68 -7.28 15.91 6.97
C ASP A 68 -8.42 16.33 7.91
N ASP A 69 -8.83 17.60 7.87
CA ASP A 69 -10.03 18.09 8.58
C ASP A 69 -11.29 17.34 8.10
N ILE A 70 -11.50 17.25 6.78
CA ILE A 70 -12.63 16.49 6.20
C ILE A 70 -12.61 15.02 6.63
N LYS A 71 -11.43 14.40 6.73
CA LYS A 71 -11.33 13.00 7.22
C LYS A 71 -11.73 12.89 8.69
N ILE A 72 -11.32 13.84 9.53
CA ILE A 72 -11.68 13.88 10.95
C ILE A 72 -13.19 14.05 11.09
N ASP A 73 -13.77 14.99 10.34
CA ASP A 73 -15.22 15.23 10.34
C ASP A 73 -15.98 13.97 9.88
N LEU A 74 -15.56 13.34 8.78
CA LEU A 74 -16.18 12.11 8.29
C LEU A 74 -16.08 10.96 9.29
N ALA A 75 -14.94 10.80 9.97
CA ALA A 75 -14.77 9.77 10.98
C ALA A 75 -15.71 10.02 12.19
N SER A 76 -15.80 11.28 12.62
CA SER A 76 -16.67 11.70 13.73
C SER A 76 -18.14 11.51 13.39
N ASP A 77 -18.57 11.91 12.19
CA ASP A 77 -19.94 11.70 11.70
C ASP A 77 -20.26 10.21 11.58
N GLN A 78 -19.32 9.38 11.13
CA GLN A 78 -19.51 7.95 11.04
C GLN A 78 -19.65 7.29 12.42
N GLU A 79 -18.88 7.72 13.41
CA GLU A 79 -19.04 7.29 14.81
C GLU A 79 -20.41 7.72 15.36
N MET A 80 -20.81 8.96 15.12
CA MET A 80 -22.12 9.47 15.55
C MET A 80 -23.28 8.70 14.89
N ILE A 81 -23.20 8.38 13.59
CA ILE A 81 -24.18 7.55 12.90
C ILE A 81 -24.27 6.16 13.57
N ASN A 82 -23.13 5.55 13.88
CA ASN A 82 -23.11 4.24 14.53
C ASN A 82 -23.74 4.29 15.94
N ASP A 83 -23.42 5.31 16.73
CA ASP A 83 -23.96 5.49 18.08
C ASP A 83 -25.47 5.73 18.08
N ILE A 84 -25.96 6.56 17.15
CA ILE A 84 -27.39 6.81 16.96
C ILE A 84 -28.10 5.54 16.51
N ALA A 85 -27.57 4.84 15.50
CA ALA A 85 -28.13 3.60 14.99
C ALA A 85 -28.17 2.51 16.08
N MET A 86 -27.10 2.38 16.87
CA MET A 86 -27.07 1.44 18.00
C MET A 86 -28.10 1.81 19.07
N THR A 87 -28.25 3.10 19.40
CA THR A 87 -29.25 3.58 20.37
C THR A 87 -30.68 3.29 19.90
N MET A 88 -30.98 3.52 18.63
CA MET A 88 -32.29 3.21 18.02
C MET A 88 -32.57 1.71 18.06
N VAL A 89 -31.58 0.87 17.72
CA VAL A 89 -31.70 -0.60 17.84
C VAL A 89 -31.94 -1.02 19.29
N MET A 90 -31.23 -0.44 20.26
CA MET A 90 -31.44 -0.73 21.69
C MET A 90 -32.85 -0.35 22.18
N LYS A 91 -33.47 0.68 21.58
CA LYS A 91 -34.86 1.08 21.84
C LYS A 91 -35.90 0.25 21.09
N GLY A 92 -35.48 -0.61 20.15
CA GLY A 92 -36.37 -1.39 19.30
C GLY A 92 -36.96 -0.61 18.13
N GLU A 93 -36.36 0.52 17.76
CA GLU A 93 -36.77 1.34 16.61
C GLU A 93 -36.14 0.79 15.31
N THR A 94 -36.87 0.92 14.19
CA THR A 94 -36.35 0.60 12.85
C THR A 94 -35.38 1.70 12.41
N VAL A 95 -34.15 1.31 12.08
CA VAL A 95 -33.14 2.22 11.56
C VAL A 95 -33.12 2.09 10.04
N SER A 96 -33.48 3.16 9.33
CA SER A 96 -33.25 3.30 7.89
C SER A 96 -32.86 4.73 7.55
N VAL A 97 -32.09 4.89 6.49
CA VAL A 97 -31.68 6.22 5.97
C VAL A 97 -31.89 6.28 4.47
N ASN A 98 -32.37 7.41 3.96
CA ASN A 98 -32.59 7.64 2.54
C ASN A 98 -31.51 8.56 1.97
N ASP A 99 -31.05 8.28 0.75
CA ASP A 99 -30.16 9.20 0.03
C ASP A 99 -30.93 10.35 -0.67
N LYS A 100 -30.19 11.20 -1.40
CA LYS A 100 -30.75 12.32 -2.18
C LYS A 100 -31.64 11.88 -3.35
N TYR A 101 -31.70 10.59 -3.66
CA TYR A 101 -32.46 10.00 -4.75
C TYR A 101 -33.55 9.04 -4.23
N GLU A 102 -33.90 9.13 -2.95
CA GLU A 102 -34.91 8.29 -2.27
C GLU A 102 -34.56 6.79 -2.24
N ASN A 103 -33.30 6.41 -2.39
CA ASN A 103 -32.87 5.03 -2.14
C ASN A 103 -32.75 4.80 -0.63
N GLU A 104 -33.46 3.79 -0.14
CA GLU A 104 -33.45 3.38 1.27
C GLU A 104 -32.25 2.46 1.57
N TYR A 105 -31.55 2.76 2.67
CA TYR A 105 -30.44 1.99 3.19
C TYR A 105 -30.80 1.45 4.58
N GLU A 106 -30.56 0.16 4.77
CA GLU A 106 -30.67 -0.52 6.06
C GLU A 106 -29.27 -0.67 6.70
N PRO A 107 -29.17 -0.62 8.04
CA PRO A 107 -27.89 -0.79 8.72
C PRO A 107 -27.38 -2.23 8.63
N LEU A 108 -26.09 -2.38 8.31
CA LEU A 108 -25.40 -3.66 8.34
C LEU A 108 -24.50 -3.75 9.59
N PHE A 109 -24.98 -4.44 10.62
CA PHE A 109 -24.20 -4.66 11.84
C PHE A 109 -23.18 -5.78 11.66
N THR A 110 -21.89 -5.46 11.77
CA THR A 110 -20.80 -6.47 11.76
C THR A 110 -20.03 -6.43 13.06
N VAL A 111 -19.97 -7.55 13.76
CA VAL A 111 -19.10 -7.73 14.93
C VAL A 111 -17.73 -8.23 14.46
N LYS A 112 -16.67 -7.50 14.77
CA LYS A 112 -15.28 -7.89 14.49
C LYS A 112 -14.50 -7.95 15.79
N PHE A 113 -13.75 -9.03 15.99
CA PHE A 113 -12.89 -9.21 17.15
C PHE A 113 -11.46 -8.81 16.80
N LYS A 114 -10.82 -8.03 17.68
CA LYS A 114 -9.38 -7.76 17.61
C LYS A 114 -8.70 -8.50 18.76
N LYS A 115 -7.50 -9.02 18.49
CA LYS A 115 -6.66 -9.63 19.52
C LYS A 115 -6.29 -8.56 20.55
N VAL A 116 -6.57 -8.84 21.81
CA VAL A 116 -6.05 -8.05 22.93
C VAL A 116 -4.56 -8.33 22.98
N SER A 117 -3.76 -7.36 22.52
CA SER A 117 -2.32 -7.34 22.72
C SER A 117 -2.00 -7.02 24.17
#